data_AF-T2JDI1-F1
#
_entry.id   AF-T2JDI1-F1
#
_cell.length_a   1.000
_cell.length_b   1.000
_cell.length_c   1.000
_cell.angle_alpha   90.00
_cell.angle_beta   90.00
_cell.angle_gamma   90.00
#
_symmetry.space_group_name_H-M   'P 1'
#
loop_
_entity.id
_entity.type
_entity.pdbx_description
1 polymer ?
#
loop_
_entity_poly.entity_id
_entity_poly.type
_entity_poly.pdbx_seq_one_letter_code
_entity_poly.pdbx_strand_id
1 'polypeptide(L)'
;MVNPPIEVANQGIQAIRNYFRQIEKGKDTLFEAKLIIVGEGGVGKTTLARRINNPKCPLPEEKESTQRIDIQQWNFVMEGQEKDFRVNIWDFGGQEIYHATHQFFLTKRSVYAVVADNRQESPNLPYWLEIVELLSNKSPVLLIKNEKKDQKVQINEKELRARFENIKESLPTNFAADNRGLTDIINNLKFQLQQLPHVGTTLPKTWINIRNELERLFKEERKNYISLNEYYKICEDMKVTDRTFQLEISQFLHDIGVILHFQDDPISTLYNTVILNPE
;
A
#
# COMPACT_ATOMS: atom_id res chain seq x y z
N MET A 1 -6.82 -24.59 10.99
CA MET A 1 -7.94 -23.79 11.54
C MET A 1 -7.90 -22.44 10.83
N VAL A 2 -9.02 -21.92 10.31
CA VAL A 2 -9.04 -20.61 9.63
C VAL A 2 -9.13 -19.53 10.70
N ASN A 3 -8.25 -18.52 10.65
CA ASN A 3 -8.25 -17.42 11.60
C ASN A 3 -8.81 -16.16 10.94
N PRO A 4 -9.73 -15.43 11.60
CA PRO A 4 -10.19 -14.14 11.10
C PRO A 4 -9.04 -13.13 11.10
N PRO A 5 -9.04 -12.16 10.17
CA PRO A 5 -8.14 -10.99 10.24
C PRO A 5 -8.27 -10.29 11.60
N ILE A 6 -7.19 -9.68 12.08
CA ILE A 6 -7.20 -9.04 13.41
C ILE A 6 -8.22 -7.90 13.52
N GLU A 7 -8.58 -7.25 12.41
CA GLU A 7 -9.62 -6.22 12.34
C GLU A 7 -10.97 -6.81 12.73
N VAL A 8 -11.30 -7.99 12.17
CA VAL A 8 -12.50 -8.73 12.52
C VAL A 8 -12.43 -9.20 13.99
N ALA A 9 -11.24 -9.61 14.45
CA ALA A 9 -11.08 -10.09 15.82
C ALA A 9 -11.25 -8.96 16.87
N ASN A 10 -10.69 -7.77 16.61
CA ASN A 10 -10.72 -6.62 17.51
C ASN A 10 -12.13 -6.01 17.67
N GLN A 11 -13.04 -6.25 16.72
CA GLN A 11 -14.43 -5.77 16.75
C GLN A 11 -15.37 -6.68 17.57
N GLY A 12 -14.85 -7.80 18.10
CA GLY A 12 -15.55 -8.66 19.04
C GLY A 12 -16.27 -9.86 18.42
N ILE A 13 -17.01 -10.58 19.27
CA ILE A 13 -17.49 -11.93 18.94
C ILE A 13 -18.50 -11.97 17.78
N GLN A 14 -19.25 -10.88 17.57
CA GLN A 14 -20.26 -10.82 16.52
C GLN A 14 -19.61 -10.72 15.13
N ALA A 15 -18.56 -9.90 14.99
CA ALA A 15 -17.76 -9.78 13.78
C ALA A 15 -17.11 -11.13 13.41
N ILE A 16 -16.51 -11.80 14.39
CA ILE A 16 -15.91 -13.13 14.24
C ILE A 16 -16.95 -14.16 13.75
N ARG A 17 -18.14 -14.17 14.35
CA ARG A 17 -19.24 -15.07 13.93
C ARG A 17 -19.71 -14.78 12.50
N ASN A 18 -19.87 -13.50 12.15
CA ASN A 18 -20.28 -13.09 10.81
C ASN A 18 -19.25 -13.50 9.76
N TYR A 19 -17.96 -13.32 10.06
CA TYR A 19 -16.86 -13.78 9.21
C TYR A 19 -16.93 -15.29 8.94
N PHE A 20 -17.03 -16.12 9.99
CA PHE A 20 -17.09 -17.58 9.80
C PHE A 20 -18.35 -18.03 9.04
N ARG A 21 -19.51 -17.40 9.26
CA ARG A 21 -20.72 -17.66 8.48
C ARG A 21 -20.54 -17.37 6.99
N GLN A 22 -19.76 -16.35 6.64
CA GLN A 22 -19.48 -16.02 5.24
C GLN A 22 -18.45 -16.97 4.63
N ILE A 23 -17.47 -17.45 5.41
CA ILE A 23 -16.51 -18.48 4.97
C ILE A 23 -17.22 -19.78 4.55
N GLU A 24 -18.29 -20.18 5.25
CA GLU A 24 -19.11 -21.36 4.89
C GLU A 24 -19.75 -21.24 3.49
N LYS A 25 -20.06 -20.02 3.05
CA LYS A 25 -20.62 -19.75 1.71
C LYS A 25 -19.57 -19.79 0.61
N GLY A 26 -18.30 -19.90 0.98
CA GLY A 26 -17.17 -19.96 0.08
C GLY A 26 -16.02 -19.09 0.56
N LYS A 27 -14.82 -19.55 0.26
CA LYS A 27 -13.57 -18.89 0.64
C LYS A 27 -12.60 -18.80 -0.55
N ASP A 28 -11.68 -17.86 -0.47
CA ASP A 28 -10.52 -17.75 -1.34
C ASP A 28 -9.39 -17.06 -0.55
N THR A 29 -8.17 -17.15 -1.05
CA THR A 29 -6.95 -16.70 -0.38
C THR A 29 -6.54 -15.33 -0.89
N LEU A 30 -6.18 -14.42 0.02
CA LEU A 30 -5.70 -13.09 -0.30
C LEU A 30 -4.20 -13.10 -0.61
N PHE A 31 -3.86 -12.80 -1.86
CA PHE A 31 -2.50 -12.53 -2.32
C PHE A 31 -2.43 -11.11 -2.89
N GLU A 32 -2.78 -10.14 -2.06
CA GLU A 32 -2.77 -8.72 -2.40
C GLU A 32 -2.09 -7.94 -1.28
N ALA A 33 -1.24 -6.97 -1.64
CA ALA A 33 -0.52 -6.13 -0.70
C ALA A 33 -0.32 -4.70 -1.23
N LYS A 34 0.07 -3.80 -0.32
CA LYS A 34 0.35 -2.39 -0.62
C LYS A 34 1.84 -2.09 -0.49
N LEU A 35 2.42 -1.45 -1.50
CA LEU A 35 3.76 -0.87 -1.48
C LEU A 35 3.64 0.66 -1.51
N ILE A 36 4.23 1.34 -0.54
CA ILE A 36 4.22 2.81 -0.44
C ILE A 36 5.64 3.33 -0.64
N ILE A 37 5.82 4.19 -1.64
CA ILE A 37 7.12 4.79 -1.97
C ILE A 37 7.14 6.24 -1.48
N VAL A 38 8.05 6.55 -0.55
CA VAL A 38 8.16 7.88 0.08
C VAL A 38 9.61 8.37 0.06
N GLY A 39 9.80 9.66 0.27
CA GLY A 39 11.09 10.34 0.13
C GLY A 39 10.96 11.70 -0.53
N GLU A 40 12.04 12.46 -0.55
CA GLU A 40 12.02 13.86 -1.04
C GLU A 40 11.69 13.98 -2.54
N GLY A 41 11.38 15.20 -2.99
CA GLY A 41 11.14 15.49 -4.39
C GLY A 41 12.34 15.18 -5.29
N GLY A 42 12.10 14.39 -6.34
CA GLY A 42 13.10 14.08 -7.34
C GLY A 42 14.14 13.03 -6.93
N VAL A 43 14.04 12.37 -5.77
CA VAL A 43 15.00 11.32 -5.34
C VAL A 43 14.95 10.04 -6.17
N GLY A 44 13.89 9.83 -6.99
CA GLY A 44 13.74 8.68 -7.87
C GLY A 44 12.58 7.74 -7.54
N LYS A 45 11.58 8.19 -6.77
CA LYS A 45 10.39 7.40 -6.38
C LYS A 45 9.58 6.90 -7.58
N THR A 46 9.19 7.83 -8.46
CA THR A 46 8.50 7.53 -9.71
C THR A 46 9.31 6.61 -10.62
N THR A 47 10.63 6.80 -10.67
CA THR A 47 11.53 5.91 -11.42
C THR A 47 11.51 4.49 -10.85
N LEU A 48 11.56 4.34 -9.53
CA LEU A 48 11.45 3.03 -8.87
C LEU A 48 10.09 2.38 -9.17
N ALA A 49 8.98 3.11 -9.00
CA ALA A 49 7.63 2.62 -9.25
C ALA A 49 7.50 2.05 -10.68
N ARG A 50 7.93 2.83 -11.68
CA ARG A 50 7.90 2.41 -13.09
C ARG A 50 8.81 1.22 -13.37
N ARG A 51 10.00 1.16 -12.74
CA ARG A 51 11.00 0.11 -13.00
C ARG A 51 10.73 -1.23 -12.35
N ILE A 52 9.95 -1.24 -11.27
CA ILE A 52 9.42 -2.49 -10.70
C ILE A 52 8.62 -3.25 -11.76
N ASN A 53 7.82 -2.54 -12.57
CA ASN A 53 7.03 -3.12 -13.65
C ASN A 53 7.81 -3.27 -14.96
N ASN A 54 8.61 -2.28 -15.33
CA ASN A 54 9.40 -2.29 -16.56
C ASN A 54 10.84 -1.81 -16.29
N PRO A 55 11.78 -2.73 -16.04
CA PRO A 55 13.17 -2.39 -15.72
C PRO A 55 13.88 -1.53 -16.77
N LYS A 56 13.39 -1.52 -18.02
CA LYS A 56 13.96 -0.77 -19.14
C LYS A 56 13.21 0.52 -19.45
N CYS A 57 12.26 0.94 -18.61
CA CYS A 57 11.54 2.18 -18.86
C CYS A 57 12.50 3.38 -18.83
N PRO A 58 12.26 4.40 -19.69
CA PRO A 58 13.04 5.63 -19.65
C PRO A 58 12.85 6.33 -18.30
N LEU A 59 13.80 7.21 -17.96
CA LEU A 59 13.64 8.09 -16.82
C LEU A 59 12.46 9.04 -17.07
N PRO A 60 11.67 9.40 -16.05
CA PRO A 60 10.65 10.42 -16.18
C PRO A 60 11.26 11.75 -16.63
N GLU A 61 10.57 12.49 -17.51
CA GLU A 61 10.96 13.86 -17.85
C GLU A 61 10.68 14.81 -16.67
N GLU A 62 11.34 15.97 -16.60
CA GLU A 62 11.11 16.93 -15.50
C GLU A 62 9.65 17.42 -15.41
N LYS A 63 8.97 17.50 -16.56
CA LYS A 63 7.54 17.84 -16.65
C LYS A 63 6.61 16.73 -16.12
N GLU A 64 7.11 15.51 -15.98
CA GLU A 64 6.39 14.34 -15.45
C GLU A 64 6.54 14.20 -13.93
N SER A 65 6.91 15.28 -13.23
CA SER A 65 6.91 15.26 -11.77
C SER A 65 5.52 14.87 -11.25
N THR A 66 5.46 13.80 -10.44
CA THR A 66 4.21 13.35 -9.81
C THR A 66 3.69 14.48 -8.93
N GLN A 67 2.58 15.09 -9.36
CA GLN A 67 1.99 16.24 -8.67
C GLN A 67 1.11 15.83 -7.50
N ARG A 68 0.56 14.61 -7.54
CA ARG A 68 -0.30 14.04 -6.52
C ARG A 68 0.09 12.62 -6.13
N ILE A 69 -0.82 11.66 -6.36
CA ILE A 69 -0.60 10.24 -6.13
C ILE A 69 -0.67 9.55 -7.49
N ASP A 70 0.20 8.56 -7.70
CA ASP A 70 0.15 7.64 -8.84
C ASP A 70 0.09 6.20 -8.31
N ILE A 71 -0.96 5.46 -8.68
CA ILE A 71 -1.19 4.08 -8.24
C ILE A 71 -0.95 3.13 -9.41
N GLN A 72 0.15 2.38 -9.33
CA GLN A 72 0.51 1.36 -10.30
C GLN A 72 0.23 -0.04 -9.76
N GLN A 73 -0.25 -0.94 -10.63
CA GLN A 73 -0.41 -2.35 -10.27
C GLN A 73 0.83 -3.13 -10.69
N TRP A 74 1.39 -3.91 -9.76
CA TRP A 74 2.46 -4.85 -10.03
C TRP A 74 2.01 -6.26 -9.65
N ASN A 75 2.09 -7.18 -10.62
CA ASN A 75 1.73 -8.58 -10.41
C ASN A 75 2.96 -9.46 -10.57
N PHE A 76 3.09 -10.48 -9.72
CA PHE A 76 4.10 -11.52 -9.88
C PHE A 76 3.59 -12.88 -9.40
N VAL A 77 4.11 -13.95 -10.00
CA VAL A 77 3.79 -15.32 -9.59
C VAL A 77 4.54 -15.68 -8.31
N MET A 78 3.83 -16.25 -7.33
CA MET A 78 4.44 -16.87 -6.16
C MET A 78 4.74 -18.33 -6.45
N GLU A 79 5.92 -18.81 -6.05
CA GLU A 79 6.27 -20.21 -6.18
C GLU A 79 5.27 -21.10 -5.43
N GLY A 80 4.74 -22.10 -6.13
CA GLY A 80 3.76 -23.04 -5.57
C GLY A 80 2.34 -22.50 -5.39
N GLN A 81 2.02 -21.31 -5.91
CA GLN A 81 0.66 -20.77 -5.95
C GLN A 81 0.18 -20.63 -7.39
N GLU A 82 -1.09 -20.97 -7.64
CA GLU A 82 -1.73 -20.79 -8.96
C GLU A 82 -2.17 -19.35 -9.22
N LYS A 83 -2.33 -18.55 -8.15
CA LYS A 83 -2.84 -17.18 -8.21
C LYS A 83 -1.69 -16.18 -8.18
N ASP A 84 -1.77 -15.18 -9.05
CA ASP A 84 -0.83 -14.07 -9.06
C ASP A 84 -0.91 -13.28 -7.75
N PHE A 85 0.25 -12.83 -7.29
CA PHE A 85 0.37 -11.89 -6.19
C PHE A 85 0.27 -10.47 -6.72
N ARG A 86 -0.74 -9.74 -6.24
CA ARG A 86 -1.02 -8.37 -6.65
C ARG A 86 -0.45 -7.37 -5.65
N VAL A 87 0.19 -6.32 -6.18
CA VAL A 87 0.72 -5.21 -5.39
C VAL A 87 0.15 -3.91 -5.92
N ASN A 88 -0.46 -3.12 -5.04
CA ASN A 88 -0.83 -1.74 -5.34
C ASN A 88 0.36 -0.86 -4.91
N ILE A 89 1.09 -0.30 -5.87
CA ILE A 89 2.24 0.58 -5.66
C ILE A 89 1.74 2.02 -5.62
N TRP A 90 1.99 2.70 -4.51
CA TRP A 90 1.64 4.10 -4.29
C TRP A 90 2.90 4.95 -4.40
N ASP A 91 3.02 5.73 -5.48
CA ASP A 91 4.06 6.75 -5.68
C ASP A 91 3.51 8.13 -5.28
N PHE A 92 4.09 8.73 -4.26
CA PHE A 92 3.69 10.05 -3.78
C PHE A 92 4.54 11.16 -4.39
N GLY A 93 3.93 12.29 -4.73
CA GLY A 93 4.66 13.48 -5.16
C GLY A 93 5.63 14.01 -4.10
N GLY A 94 6.66 14.73 -4.53
CA GLY A 94 7.74 15.21 -3.66
C GLY A 94 7.39 16.35 -2.71
N GLN A 95 6.35 17.12 -3.02
CA GLN A 95 5.90 18.28 -2.23
C GLN A 95 4.71 17.98 -1.33
N GLU A 96 4.23 16.75 -1.40
CA GLU A 96 2.93 16.34 -0.91
C GLU A 96 2.96 16.13 0.61
N ILE A 97 3.89 15.33 1.13
CA ILE A 97 3.81 14.84 2.51
C ILE A 97 4.12 15.93 3.57
N TYR A 98 4.54 17.13 3.15
CA TYR A 98 4.59 18.30 4.03
C TYR A 98 3.21 18.82 4.46
N HIS A 99 2.14 18.44 3.74
CA HIS A 99 0.77 18.78 4.12
C HIS A 99 0.11 17.65 4.90
N ALA A 100 -0.58 18.01 6.00
CA ALA A 100 -1.29 17.11 6.91
C ALA A 100 -2.25 16.11 6.23
N THR A 101 -2.67 16.38 4.99
CA THR A 101 -3.54 15.53 4.18
C THR A 101 -2.92 14.19 3.78
N HIS A 102 -1.60 14.00 3.85
CA HIS A 102 -0.96 12.77 3.34
C HIS A 102 -0.92 11.62 4.35
N GLN A 103 -1.19 11.91 5.62
CA GLN A 103 -1.30 10.90 6.66
C GLN A 103 -2.41 9.88 6.34
N PHE A 104 -3.44 10.32 5.61
CA PHE A 104 -4.57 9.51 5.17
C PHE A 104 -4.18 8.32 4.28
N PHE A 105 -3.05 8.39 3.59
CA PHE A 105 -2.66 7.35 2.63
C PHE A 105 -1.57 6.42 3.17
N LEU A 106 -0.97 6.77 4.31
CA LEU A 106 0.02 5.95 5.00
C LEU A 106 -0.71 4.99 5.92
N THR A 107 -0.67 3.70 5.58
CA THR A 107 -1.45 2.68 6.26
C THR A 107 -0.57 1.58 6.82
N LYS A 108 -1.09 0.89 7.83
CA LYS A 108 -0.49 -0.33 8.37
C LYS A 108 -0.44 -1.40 7.26
N ARG A 109 0.26 -2.52 7.52
CA ARG A 109 0.28 -3.70 6.64
C ARG A 109 0.75 -3.39 5.21
N SER A 110 1.66 -2.44 5.08
CA SER A 110 2.27 -2.08 3.81
C SER A 110 3.75 -2.43 3.84
N VAL A 111 4.41 -2.53 2.70
CA VAL A 111 5.87 -2.38 2.63
C VAL A 111 6.16 -0.93 2.27
N TYR A 112 7.15 -0.34 2.93
CA TYR A 112 7.59 1.03 2.66
C TYR A 112 8.94 1.02 1.96
N ALA A 113 9.02 1.69 0.81
CA ALA A 113 10.26 1.99 0.12
C ALA A 113 10.61 3.46 0.38
N VAL A 114 11.54 3.71 1.28
CA VAL A 114 12.02 5.06 1.59
C VAL A 114 13.21 5.35 0.69
N VAL A 115 13.06 6.28 -0.25
CA VAL A 115 14.08 6.58 -1.27
C VAL A 115 14.83 7.85 -0.88
N ALA A 116 16.16 7.78 -0.87
CA ALA A 116 17.08 8.90 -0.63
C ALA A 116 18.07 9.02 -1.79
N ASP A 117 18.61 10.22 -2.03
CA ASP A 117 19.67 10.44 -3.02
C ASP A 117 20.90 11.13 -2.40
N ASN A 118 21.90 11.42 -3.22
CA ASN A 118 23.20 11.96 -2.82
C ASN A 118 23.22 13.49 -2.60
N ARG A 119 22.08 14.19 -2.62
CA ARG A 119 22.05 15.63 -2.35
C ARG A 119 22.52 15.86 -0.91
N GLN A 120 23.47 16.78 -0.74
CA GLN A 120 24.08 17.07 0.56
C GLN A 120 22.98 17.31 1.60
N GLU A 121 23.06 16.50 2.64
CA GLU A 121 22.20 16.43 3.82
C GLU A 121 20.94 15.57 3.79
N SER A 122 20.30 15.17 2.67
CA SER A 122 18.97 14.47 2.70
C SER A 122 18.18 14.73 4.01
N PRO A 123 18.01 16.00 4.44
CA PRO A 123 17.81 16.31 5.86
C PRO A 123 16.48 15.77 6.37
N ASN A 124 15.59 15.42 5.45
CA ASN A 124 14.29 14.88 5.74
C ASN A 124 14.25 13.35 5.77
N LEU A 125 15.35 12.61 5.55
CA LEU A 125 15.32 11.14 5.67
C LEU A 125 14.86 10.67 7.07
N PRO A 126 15.39 11.22 8.18
CA PRO A 126 14.86 10.92 9.51
C PRO A 126 13.37 11.28 9.63
N TYR A 127 12.93 12.41 9.08
CA TYR A 127 11.52 12.80 9.05
C TYR A 127 10.65 11.77 8.31
N TRP A 128 11.08 11.28 7.15
CA TRP A 128 10.37 10.24 6.41
C TRP A 128 10.24 8.96 7.22
N LEU A 129 11.31 8.53 7.88
CA LEU A 129 11.31 7.34 8.74
C LEU A 129 10.41 7.53 9.97
N GLU A 130 10.40 8.71 10.59
CA GLU A 130 9.50 9.06 11.69
C GLU A 130 8.03 9.00 11.27
N ILE A 131 7.69 9.60 10.13
CA ILE A 131 6.32 9.58 9.60
C ILE A 131 5.87 8.15 9.31
N VAL A 132 6.74 7.33 8.73
CA VAL A 132 6.46 5.90 8.51
C VAL A 132 6.28 5.17 9.84
N GLU A 133 7.16 5.39 10.82
CA GLU A 133 7.05 4.75 12.14
C GLU A 133 5.72 5.10 12.84
N LEU A 134 5.36 6.39 12.83
CA LEU A 134 4.14 6.90 13.47
C LEU A 134 2.86 6.32 12.86
N LEU A 135 2.79 6.19 11.53
CA LEU A 135 1.52 5.90 10.83
C LEU A 135 1.41 4.45 10.34
N SER A 136 2.52 3.72 10.22
CA SER A 136 2.53 2.38 9.61
C SER A 136 2.44 1.22 10.60
N ASN A 137 2.48 1.49 11.92
CA ASN A 137 2.52 0.47 12.97
C ASN A 137 3.64 -0.57 12.77
N LYS A 138 4.88 -0.10 12.63
CA LYS A 138 6.09 -0.92 12.40
C LYS A 138 6.05 -1.76 11.12
N SER A 139 5.39 -1.27 10.07
CA SER A 139 5.47 -1.90 8.74
C SER A 139 6.91 -1.97 8.24
N PRO A 140 7.32 -3.03 7.52
CA PRO A 140 8.68 -3.22 7.04
C PRO A 140 9.11 -2.09 6.09
N VAL A 141 10.33 -1.58 6.30
CA VAL A 141 10.95 -0.52 5.51
C VAL A 141 12.16 -1.04 4.75
N LEU A 142 12.24 -0.74 3.46
CA LEU A 142 13.46 -0.83 2.66
C LEU A 142 13.97 0.59 2.41
N LEU A 143 15.20 0.85 2.83
CA LEU A 143 15.89 2.10 2.53
C LEU A 143 16.61 1.97 1.17
N ILE A 144 16.20 2.76 0.19
CA ILE A 144 16.74 2.73 -1.17
C ILE A 144 17.60 3.98 -1.39
N LYS A 145 18.89 3.76 -1.63
CA LYS A 145 19.89 4.82 -1.81
C LYS A 145 20.17 5.00 -3.30
N ASN A 146 19.57 6.01 -3.92
CA ASN A 146 19.78 6.34 -5.33
C ASN A 146 21.06 7.18 -5.50
N GLU A 147 22.16 6.49 -5.79
CA GLU A 147 23.52 7.01 -5.97
C GLU A 147 23.70 7.67 -7.35
N LYS A 148 22.96 8.75 -7.60
CA LYS A 148 23.03 9.49 -8.86
C LYS A 148 24.45 10.00 -9.12
N LYS A 149 24.85 9.98 -10.39
CA LYS A 149 26.22 10.35 -10.83
C LYS A 149 27.31 9.52 -10.13
N ASP A 150 26.97 8.30 -9.70
CA ASP A 150 27.84 7.36 -8.97
C ASP A 150 28.43 7.91 -7.68
N GLN A 151 27.74 8.87 -7.05
CA GLN A 151 28.11 9.35 -5.73
C GLN A 151 27.33 8.58 -4.67
N LYS A 152 28.07 8.04 -3.69
CA LYS A 152 27.47 7.31 -2.57
C LYS A 152 26.59 8.22 -1.74
N VAL A 153 25.42 7.71 -1.35
CA VAL A 153 24.56 8.37 -0.37
C VAL A 153 25.16 8.15 1.01
N GLN A 154 25.59 9.23 1.67
CA GLN A 154 26.23 9.18 2.99
C GLN A 154 25.17 9.22 4.09
N ILE A 155 24.83 8.06 4.65
CA ILE A 155 23.85 7.92 5.73
C ILE A 155 24.46 7.08 6.85
N ASN A 156 24.26 7.47 8.10
CA ASN A 156 24.63 6.67 9.26
C ASN A 156 23.63 5.51 9.47
N GLU A 157 23.77 4.44 8.69
CA GLU A 157 22.87 3.27 8.75
C GLU A 157 22.80 2.64 10.14
N LYS A 158 23.90 2.67 10.89
CA LYS A 158 23.96 2.11 12.24
C LYS A 158 23.03 2.85 13.19
N GLU A 159 23.05 4.18 13.13
CA GLU A 159 22.17 5.03 13.93
C GLU A 159 20.70 4.87 13.50
N LEU A 160 20.42 4.88 12.19
CA LEU A 160 19.06 4.70 11.69
C LEU A 160 18.48 3.34 12.08
N ARG A 161 19.24 2.24 11.95
CA ARG A 161 18.77 0.90 12.36
C ARG A 161 18.61 0.77 13.87
N ALA A 162 19.39 1.52 14.66
CA ALA A 162 19.22 1.55 16.11
C ALA A 162 17.94 2.29 16.52
N ARG A 163 17.52 3.31 15.75
CA ARG A 163 16.29 4.08 16.00
C ARG A 163 15.04 3.41 15.42
N PHE A 164 15.15 2.86 14.21
CA PHE A 164 14.02 2.35 13.43
C PHE A 164 14.18 0.84 13.17
N GLU A 165 13.69 0.02 14.10
CA GLU A 165 13.79 -1.45 14.07
C GLU A 165 13.05 -2.10 12.86
N ASN A 166 12.14 -1.35 12.25
CA ASN A 166 11.38 -1.80 11.09
C ASN A 166 12.14 -1.65 9.76
N ILE A 167 13.32 -1.01 9.75
CA ILE A 167 14.24 -1.03 8.59
C ILE A 167 14.77 -2.46 8.42
N LYS A 168 14.34 -3.13 7.35
CA LYS A 168 14.76 -4.50 7.02
C LYS A 168 16.01 -4.51 6.17
N GLU A 169 16.11 -3.63 5.19
CA GLU A 169 17.24 -3.59 4.27
C GLU A 169 17.65 -2.16 3.89
N SER A 170 18.92 -2.00 3.51
CA SER A 170 19.46 -0.77 2.91
C SER A 170 20.20 -1.08 1.62
N LEU A 171 19.65 -0.62 0.50
CA LEU A 171 20.02 -1.08 -0.84
C LEU A 171 20.47 0.10 -1.71
N PRO A 172 21.72 0.12 -2.20
CA PRO A 172 22.17 1.11 -3.16
C PRO A 172 21.68 0.79 -4.57
N THR A 173 21.40 1.83 -5.34
CA THR A 173 21.05 1.73 -6.75
C THR A 173 21.49 2.96 -7.50
N ASN A 174 21.67 2.88 -8.81
CA ASN A 174 21.84 4.06 -9.66
C ASN A 174 20.83 3.97 -10.80
N PHE A 175 19.71 4.67 -10.63
CA PHE A 175 18.67 4.63 -11.64
C PHE A 175 19.08 5.34 -12.94
N ALA A 176 19.96 6.34 -12.86
CA ALA A 176 20.30 7.16 -14.02
C ALA A 176 21.34 6.49 -14.95
N ALA A 177 22.16 5.57 -14.44
CA ALA A 177 23.24 4.94 -15.20
C ALA A 177 22.88 3.55 -15.72
N ASP A 178 22.75 2.57 -14.82
CA ASP A 178 22.82 1.15 -15.15
C ASP A 178 21.79 0.27 -14.43
N ASN A 179 20.97 0.85 -13.55
CA ASN A 179 20.00 0.13 -12.71
C ASN A 179 20.65 -0.88 -11.78
N ARG A 180 21.93 -0.70 -11.41
CA ARG A 180 22.58 -1.61 -10.46
C ARG A 180 21.76 -1.72 -9.18
N GLY A 181 21.69 -2.92 -8.61
CA GLY A 181 20.91 -3.20 -7.40
C GLY A 181 19.39 -3.23 -7.57
N LEU A 182 18.83 -2.90 -8.76
CA LEU A 182 17.37 -2.95 -8.97
C LEU A 182 16.81 -4.36 -8.75
N THR A 183 17.51 -5.39 -9.23
CA THR A 183 17.11 -6.80 -9.02
C THR A 183 17.05 -7.15 -7.53
N ASP A 184 18.03 -6.71 -6.75
CA ASP A 184 18.08 -6.96 -5.31
C ASP A 184 16.96 -6.21 -4.58
N ILE A 185 16.64 -4.98 -5.00
CA ILE A 185 15.49 -4.21 -4.51
C ILE A 185 14.19 -4.97 -4.79
N ILE A 186 13.97 -5.42 -6.02
CA ILE A 186 12.76 -6.16 -6.40
C ILE A 186 12.62 -7.45 -5.58
N ASN A 187 13.71 -8.20 -5.42
CA ASN A 187 13.69 -9.45 -4.66
C ASN A 187 13.37 -9.21 -3.18
N ASN A 188 13.95 -8.18 -2.57
CA ASN A 188 13.65 -7.80 -1.19
C ASN A 188 12.22 -7.29 -1.03
N LEU A 189 11.71 -6.51 -1.99
CA LEU A 189 10.30 -6.08 -2.00
C LEU A 189 9.37 -7.29 -2.06
N LYS A 190 9.58 -8.23 -3.00
CA LYS A 190 8.80 -9.46 -3.10
C LYS A 190 8.81 -10.24 -1.79
N PHE A 191 9.99 -10.41 -1.19
CA PHE A 191 10.12 -11.11 0.09
C PHE A 191 9.31 -10.42 1.19
N GLN A 192 9.52 -9.13 1.43
CA GLN A 192 8.83 -8.40 2.51
C GLN A 192 7.31 -8.33 2.29
N LEU A 193 6.85 -8.17 1.04
CA LEU A 193 5.43 -8.15 0.70
C LEU A 193 4.77 -9.50 1.03
N GLN A 194 5.43 -10.61 0.73
CA GLN A 194 4.93 -11.95 1.03
C GLN A 194 4.91 -12.28 2.53
N GLN A 195 5.73 -11.59 3.35
CA GLN A 195 5.75 -11.76 4.81
C GLN A 195 4.69 -10.92 5.54
N LEU A 196 3.90 -10.11 4.83
CA LEU A 196 2.88 -9.27 5.48
C LEU A 196 1.80 -10.14 6.17
N PRO A 197 1.34 -9.82 7.39
CA PRO A 197 0.49 -10.72 8.18
C PRO A 197 -0.86 -11.10 7.55
N HIS A 198 -1.37 -10.28 6.63
CA HIS A 198 -2.66 -10.51 5.95
C HIS A 198 -2.50 -11.33 4.66
N VAL A 199 -1.28 -11.46 4.13
CA VAL A 199 -1.02 -12.27 2.94
C VAL A 199 -1.20 -13.74 3.25
N GLY A 200 -1.87 -14.46 2.36
CA GLY A 200 -2.21 -15.87 2.55
C GLY A 200 -3.41 -16.07 3.49
N THR A 201 -4.01 -15.01 4.02
CA THR A 201 -5.23 -15.15 4.83
C THR A 201 -6.41 -15.57 3.95
N THR A 202 -7.27 -16.40 4.52
CA THR A 202 -8.51 -16.82 3.87
C THR A 202 -9.56 -15.73 4.05
N LEU A 203 -10.18 -15.28 2.97
CA LEU A 203 -11.30 -14.34 3.01
C LEU A 203 -12.58 -15.00 2.50
N PRO A 204 -13.75 -14.54 2.99
CA PRO A 204 -15.01 -14.95 2.41
C PRO A 204 -15.10 -14.52 0.94
N LYS A 205 -15.64 -15.38 0.08
CA LYS A 205 -15.85 -15.03 -1.35
C LYS A 205 -16.67 -13.76 -1.52
N THR A 206 -17.60 -13.49 -0.61
CA THR A 206 -18.40 -12.27 -0.62
C THR A 206 -17.55 -11.00 -0.53
N TRP A 207 -16.47 -11.00 0.24
CA TRP A 207 -15.57 -9.84 0.36
C TRP A 207 -14.82 -9.59 -0.94
N ILE A 208 -14.39 -10.67 -1.59
CA ILE A 208 -13.70 -10.62 -2.88
C ILE A 208 -14.64 -10.14 -3.98
N ASN A 209 -15.90 -10.58 -3.96
CA ASN A 209 -16.90 -10.09 -4.89
C ASN A 209 -17.15 -8.58 -4.71
N ILE A 210 -17.29 -8.10 -3.46
CA ILE A 210 -17.45 -6.66 -3.17
C ILE A 210 -16.24 -5.89 -3.69
N ARG A 211 -15.03 -6.36 -3.38
CA ARG A 211 -13.77 -5.76 -3.86
C ARG A 211 -13.71 -5.68 -5.39
N ASN A 212 -14.09 -6.75 -6.09
CA ASN A 212 -14.09 -6.78 -7.55
C ASN A 212 -15.13 -5.83 -8.15
N GLU A 213 -16.30 -5.70 -7.53
CA GLU A 213 -17.33 -4.76 -7.97
C GLU A 213 -16.87 -3.30 -7.77
N LEU A 214 -16.23 -2.98 -6.65
CA LEU A 214 -15.65 -1.65 -6.42
C LEU A 214 -14.57 -1.32 -7.46
N GLU A 215 -13.72 -2.29 -7.79
CA GLU A 215 -12.73 -2.11 -8.87
C GLU A 215 -13.39 -1.95 -10.25
N ARG A 216 -14.48 -2.68 -10.51
CA ARG A 216 -15.25 -2.57 -11.75
C ARG A 216 -15.85 -1.17 -11.93
N LEU A 217 -16.45 -0.61 -10.88
CA LEU A 217 -16.99 0.76 -10.87
C LEU A 217 -15.93 1.81 -11.24
N PHE A 218 -14.71 1.63 -10.76
CA PHE A 218 -13.61 2.51 -11.14
C PHE A 218 -13.15 2.27 -12.59
N LYS A 219 -12.83 1.02 -12.95
CA LYS A 219 -12.20 0.70 -14.25
C LYS A 219 -13.16 0.87 -15.44
N GLU A 220 -14.41 0.47 -15.28
CA GLU A 220 -15.40 0.45 -16.36
C GLU A 220 -16.29 1.70 -16.34
N GLU A 221 -16.76 2.13 -15.17
CA GLU A 221 -17.67 3.27 -15.04
C GLU A 221 -16.97 4.60 -14.73
N ARG A 222 -15.64 4.59 -14.53
CA ARG A 222 -14.82 5.77 -14.26
C ARG A 222 -15.27 6.56 -13.03
N LYS A 223 -15.86 5.88 -12.04
CA LYS A 223 -16.20 6.49 -10.75
C LYS A 223 -14.96 6.58 -9.87
N ASN A 224 -14.61 7.78 -9.43
CA ASN A 224 -13.50 7.99 -8.47
C ASN A 224 -13.95 7.76 -7.02
N TYR A 225 -15.24 7.90 -6.72
CA TYR A 225 -15.81 7.66 -5.41
C TYR A 225 -17.29 7.26 -5.54
N ILE A 226 -17.82 6.67 -4.47
CA ILE A 226 -19.25 6.39 -4.29
C ILE A 226 -19.69 6.85 -2.89
N SER A 227 -20.97 7.13 -2.74
CA SER A 227 -21.54 7.38 -1.41
C SER A 227 -21.56 6.11 -0.56
N LEU A 228 -21.54 6.27 0.76
CA LEU A 228 -21.69 5.15 1.70
C LEU A 228 -23.01 4.38 1.48
N ASN A 229 -24.07 5.06 1.07
CA ASN A 229 -25.35 4.42 0.72
C ASN A 229 -25.27 3.56 -0.55
N GLU A 230 -24.50 3.97 -1.56
CA GLU A 230 -24.22 3.13 -2.73
C GLU A 230 -23.40 1.91 -2.34
N TYR A 231 -22.36 2.09 -1.51
CA TYR A 231 -21.56 0.99 -0.99
C TYR A 231 -22.42 -0.04 -0.23
N TYR A 232 -23.32 0.43 0.61
CA TYR A 232 -24.28 -0.40 1.33
C TYR A 232 -25.20 -1.20 0.43
N LYS A 233 -25.68 -0.63 -0.68
CA LYS A 233 -26.49 -1.36 -1.68
C LYS A 233 -25.67 -2.47 -2.35
N ILE A 234 -24.42 -2.18 -2.74
CA ILE A 234 -23.52 -3.19 -3.33
C ILE A 234 -23.35 -4.37 -2.37
N CYS A 235 -23.16 -4.10 -1.08
CA CYS A 235 -23.05 -5.16 -0.08
C CYS A 235 -24.35 -5.96 0.08
N GLU A 236 -25.50 -5.29 0.10
CA GLU A 236 -26.83 -5.92 0.19
C GLU A 236 -27.13 -6.83 -0.99
N ASP A 237 -26.79 -6.41 -2.22
CA ASP A 237 -26.92 -7.21 -3.44
C ASP A 237 -26.11 -8.52 -3.35
N MET A 238 -25.00 -8.50 -2.59
CA MET A 238 -24.17 -9.66 -2.29
C MET A 238 -24.58 -10.39 -0.99
N LYS A 239 -25.78 -10.11 -0.47
CA LYS A 239 -26.37 -10.73 0.72
C LYS A 239 -25.58 -10.45 2.01
N VAL A 240 -24.92 -9.30 2.07
CA VAL A 240 -24.35 -8.75 3.30
C VAL A 240 -25.24 -7.61 3.75
N THR A 241 -26.07 -7.83 4.76
CA THR A 241 -27.08 -6.85 5.20
C THR A 241 -26.75 -6.19 6.54
N ASP A 242 -25.79 -6.75 7.28
CA ASP A 242 -25.37 -6.23 8.58
C ASP A 242 -24.46 -5.00 8.37
N ARG A 243 -24.93 -3.82 8.80
CA ARG A 243 -24.25 -2.52 8.57
C ARG A 243 -22.85 -2.47 9.19
N THR A 244 -22.71 -2.99 10.41
CA THR A 244 -21.41 -3.05 11.10
C THR A 244 -20.43 -3.90 10.30
N PHE A 245 -20.86 -5.07 9.84
CA PHE A 245 -20.04 -5.94 9.00
C PHE A 245 -19.71 -5.35 7.62
N GLN A 246 -20.60 -4.55 7.03
CA GLN A 246 -20.29 -3.80 5.81
C GLN A 246 -19.16 -2.79 6.05
N LEU A 247 -19.24 -2.02 7.14
CA LEU A 247 -18.18 -1.08 7.53
C LEU A 247 -16.85 -1.81 7.79
N GLU A 248 -16.88 -2.99 8.42
CA GLU A 248 -15.69 -3.83 8.62
C GLU A 248 -15.02 -4.23 7.30
N ILE A 249 -15.81 -4.63 6.29
CA ILE A 249 -15.29 -4.95 4.95
C ILE A 249 -14.60 -3.73 4.36
N SER A 250 -15.25 -2.57 4.40
CA SER A 250 -14.66 -1.36 3.84
C SER A 250 -13.38 -0.92 4.58
N GLN A 251 -13.30 -1.11 5.91
CA GLN A 251 -12.09 -0.84 6.69
C GLN A 251 -10.96 -1.77 6.27
N PHE A 252 -11.25 -3.07 6.13
CA PHE A 252 -10.27 -4.03 5.66
C PHE A 252 -9.74 -3.67 4.27
N LEU A 253 -10.62 -3.29 3.34
CA LEU A 253 -10.25 -2.87 1.98
C LEU A 253 -9.45 -1.55 1.97
N HIS A 254 -9.72 -0.64 2.91
CA HIS A 254 -8.92 0.56 3.13
C HIS A 254 -7.49 0.20 3.57
N ASP A 255 -7.34 -0.69 4.54
CA ASP A 255 -6.04 -1.06 5.10
C ASP A 255 -5.12 -1.71 4.05
N ILE A 256 -5.68 -2.55 3.15
CA ILE A 256 -4.92 -3.17 2.05
C ILE A 256 -4.78 -2.27 0.81
N GLY A 257 -5.31 -1.05 0.85
CA GLY A 257 -5.16 -0.05 -0.22
C GLY A 257 -5.97 -0.32 -1.48
N VAL A 258 -7.10 -1.04 -1.37
CA VAL A 258 -8.04 -1.24 -2.49
C VAL A 258 -8.96 -0.03 -2.66
N ILE A 259 -9.38 0.58 -1.56
CA ILE A 259 -10.18 1.81 -1.51
C ILE A 259 -9.61 2.72 -0.44
N LEU A 260 -10.20 3.92 -0.28
CA LEU A 260 -10.04 4.70 0.94
C LEU A 260 -11.41 5.00 1.55
N HIS A 261 -11.53 4.73 2.84
CA HIS A 261 -12.75 5.00 3.60
C HIS A 261 -12.38 5.33 5.05
N PHE A 262 -12.58 6.59 5.45
CA PHE A 262 -12.14 7.11 6.74
C PHE A 262 -13.28 7.08 7.75
N GLN A 263 -13.20 6.17 8.71
CA GLN A 263 -14.31 5.86 9.62
C GLN A 263 -14.21 6.50 11.01
N ASP A 264 -13.16 7.30 11.27
CA ASP A 264 -12.86 7.84 12.60
C ASP A 264 -13.90 8.84 13.12
N ASP A 265 -14.56 9.58 12.21
CA ASP A 265 -15.58 10.58 12.56
C ASP A 265 -16.87 10.35 11.74
N PRO A 266 -17.94 9.79 12.34
CA PRO A 266 -19.22 9.55 11.67
C PRO A 266 -19.91 10.79 11.07
N ILE A 267 -19.55 11.99 11.54
CA ILE A 267 -20.14 13.25 11.07
C ILE A 267 -19.38 13.78 9.84
N SER A 268 -18.16 13.29 9.61
CA SER A 268 -17.32 13.73 8.51
C SER A 268 -17.89 13.33 7.13
N THR A 269 -17.69 14.20 6.14
CA THR A 269 -17.97 13.88 4.74
C THR A 269 -17.16 12.66 4.27
N LEU A 270 -15.96 12.45 4.83
CA LEU A 270 -15.09 11.32 4.48
C LEU A 270 -15.64 9.98 4.99
N TYR A 271 -16.43 9.98 6.06
CA TYR A 271 -17.14 8.79 6.54
C TYR A 271 -18.25 8.40 5.57
N ASN A 272 -18.88 9.37 4.91
CA ASN A 272 -19.98 9.12 3.97
C ASN A 272 -19.50 8.90 2.53
N THR A 273 -18.18 8.83 2.31
CA THR A 273 -17.56 8.74 0.99
C THR A 273 -16.59 7.58 0.93
N VAL A 274 -16.85 6.63 0.03
CA VAL A 274 -15.91 5.55 -0.29
C VAL A 274 -15.16 5.93 -1.55
N ILE A 275 -13.87 6.24 -1.40
CA ILE A 275 -13.00 6.66 -2.51
C ILE A 275 -12.46 5.40 -3.18
N LEU A 276 -12.74 5.25 -4.48
CA LEU A 276 -12.29 4.13 -5.29
C LEU A 276 -10.94 4.43 -5.96
N ASN A 277 -10.68 5.70 -6.27
CA ASN A 277 -9.42 6.16 -6.84
C ASN A 277 -9.03 7.54 -6.26
N PRO A 278 -7.87 7.66 -5.60
CA PRO A 278 -7.41 8.93 -5.03
C PRO A 278 -6.62 9.83 -6.01
N GLU A 279 -6.32 9.38 -7.23
CA GLU A 279 -5.71 10.21 -8.28
C GLU A 279 -6.66 11.32 -8.78
#